data_AF-A0A348ZXY1-F1
#
_entry.id   AF-A0A348ZXY1-F1
#
_cell.length_a   1.000
_cell.length_b   1.000
_cell.length_c   1.000
_cell.angle_alpha   90.00
_cell.angle_beta   90.00
_cell.angle_gamma   90.00
#
_symmetry.space_group_name_H-M   'P 1'
#
loop_
_entity.id
_entity.type
_entity.pdbx_description
1 polymer ?
#
loop_
_entity_poly.entity_id
_entity_poly.type
_entity_poly.pdbx_seq_one_letter_code
_entity_poly.pdbx_strand_id
1 'polypeptide(L)'
;MIDNGIIEGLTFDDLLLLPAFSAVLPSDVDVSTYLTPQIKLNIPLISAAMDTVTEAKAAVCLAQEGGLGVIHRNMEVDAQVQEVEQVKKSESGMIVDPIVISPDHKIKDVLSLMARYSISGIPVTQGKKLVGIITNRDL
;
A
#
# COMPACT_ATOMS: atom_id res chain seq x y z
N MET A 1 -51.87 -20.99 -1.29
CA MET A 1 -50.66 -21.48 -1.99
C MET A 1 -50.07 -20.26 -2.67
N ILE A 2 -49.10 -19.61 -2.01
CA ILE A 2 -48.34 -18.51 -2.61
C ILE A 2 -47.17 -19.19 -3.31
N ASP A 3 -47.01 -18.88 -4.61
CA ASP A 3 -46.08 -19.54 -5.51
C ASP A 3 -44.63 -19.55 -5.02
N ASN A 4 -44.01 -20.70 -5.25
CA ASN A 4 -42.60 -21.04 -5.05
C ASN A 4 -41.67 -20.19 -5.94
N GLY A 5 -41.36 -18.96 -5.52
CA GLY A 5 -40.52 -18.05 -6.32
C GLY A 5 -39.65 -17.06 -5.54
N ILE A 6 -39.59 -17.16 -4.21
CA ILE A 6 -38.70 -16.31 -3.39
C ILE A 6 -37.37 -17.06 -3.22
N ILE A 7 -36.28 -16.45 -3.67
CA ILE A 7 -34.93 -16.99 -3.48
C ILE A 7 -34.55 -16.77 -2.02
N GLU A 8 -34.31 -17.86 -1.30
CA GLU A 8 -33.74 -17.80 0.05
C GLU A 8 -32.28 -17.34 -0.03
N GLY A 9 -31.92 -16.36 0.81
CA GLY A 9 -30.57 -15.87 0.97
C GLY A 9 -29.98 -16.36 2.29
N LEU A 10 -28.73 -16.81 2.26
CA LEU A 10 -27.99 -17.27 3.43
C LEU A 10 -26.86 -16.28 3.75
N THR A 11 -26.61 -16.04 5.04
CA THR A 11 -25.47 -15.26 5.55
C THR A 11 -24.40 -16.17 6.18
N PHE A 12 -23.32 -15.58 6.70
CA PHE A 12 -22.20 -16.31 7.29
C PHE A 12 -22.63 -17.19 8.49
N ASP A 13 -23.54 -16.69 9.33
CA ASP A 13 -23.97 -17.39 10.55
C ASP A 13 -24.97 -18.53 10.28
N ASP A 14 -25.50 -18.64 9.05
CA ASP A 14 -26.45 -19.69 8.68
C ASP A 14 -25.74 -21.01 8.29
N LEU A 15 -24.43 -20.99 8.12
CA LEU A 15 -23.67 -22.07 7.51
C LEU A 15 -22.40 -22.42 8.28
N LEU A 16 -21.97 -23.69 8.15
CA LEU A 16 -20.70 -24.18 8.67
C LEU A 16 -19.98 -24.98 7.59
N LEU A 17 -18.65 -24.89 7.57
CA LEU A 17 -17.82 -25.74 6.73
C LEU A 17 -17.74 -27.15 7.34
N LEU A 18 -18.05 -28.18 6.54
CA LEU A 18 -17.90 -29.56 6.97
C LEU A 18 -16.41 -29.97 6.93
N PRO A 19 -15.85 -30.50 8.03
CA PRO A 19 -14.48 -31.00 8.03
C PRO A 19 -14.29 -32.14 7.03
N ALA A 20 -13.13 -32.18 6.39
CA ALA A 20 -12.71 -33.26 5.49
C ALA A 20 -11.28 -33.70 5.81
N PHE A 21 -10.89 -34.87 5.31
CA PHE A 21 -9.51 -35.34 5.42
C PHE A 21 -8.55 -34.36 4.73
N SER A 22 -7.47 -33.98 5.40
CA SER A 22 -6.40 -33.14 4.86
C SER A 22 -5.05 -33.83 5.03
N ALA A 23 -4.25 -33.83 3.96
CA ALA A 23 -2.85 -34.22 4.00
C ALA A 23 -1.90 -33.01 4.16
N VAL A 24 -2.45 -31.80 4.24
CA VAL A 24 -1.69 -30.54 4.31
C VAL A 24 -1.81 -29.96 5.72
N LEU A 25 -0.68 -29.50 6.27
CA LEU A 25 -0.63 -28.77 7.53
C LEU A 25 -1.05 -27.31 7.32
N PRO A 26 -1.70 -26.65 8.30
CA PRO A 26 -2.12 -25.26 8.16
C PRO A 26 -0.99 -24.27 7.78
N SER A 27 0.25 -24.53 8.22
CA SER A 27 1.43 -23.71 7.89
C SER A 27 1.86 -23.79 6.42
N ASP A 28 1.44 -24.85 5.71
CA ASP A 28 1.90 -25.17 4.37
C ASP A 28 0.86 -24.80 3.31
N VAL A 29 -0.26 -24.20 3.72
CA VAL A 29 -1.34 -23.76 2.82
C VAL A 29 -0.93 -22.47 2.11
N ASP A 30 -0.97 -22.48 0.78
CA ASP A 30 -0.85 -21.26 -0.02
C ASP A 30 -2.16 -20.45 0.05
N VAL A 31 -2.09 -19.28 0.68
CA VAL A 31 -3.21 -18.35 0.82
C VAL A 31 -3.19 -17.24 -0.23
N SER A 32 -2.28 -17.30 -1.20
CA SER A 32 -2.20 -16.31 -2.27
C SER A 32 -3.41 -16.38 -3.19
N THR A 33 -3.79 -15.22 -3.75
CA THR A 33 -4.97 -15.10 -4.61
C THR A 33 -4.76 -14.05 -5.69
N TYR A 34 -5.56 -14.12 -6.75
CA TYR A 34 -5.59 -13.12 -7.80
C TYR A 34 -6.83 -12.25 -7.64
N LEU A 35 -6.63 -10.96 -7.37
CA LEU A 35 -7.72 -9.97 -7.35
C LEU A 35 -8.18 -9.66 -8.79
N THR A 36 -7.22 -9.56 -9.70
CA THR A 36 -7.44 -9.42 -11.14
C THR A 36 -6.44 -10.34 -11.87
N PRO A 37 -6.55 -10.54 -13.19
CA PRO A 37 -5.57 -11.33 -13.94
C PRO A 37 -4.12 -10.81 -13.83
N GLN A 38 -3.93 -9.56 -13.41
CA GLN A 38 -2.63 -8.89 -13.34
C GLN A 38 -2.18 -8.62 -11.89
N ILE A 39 -3.09 -8.69 -10.90
CA ILE A 39 -2.81 -8.34 -9.51
C ILE A 39 -2.91 -9.59 -8.65
N LYS A 40 -1.75 -10.10 -8.24
CA LYS A 40 -1.61 -11.18 -7.26
C LYS A 40 -1.42 -10.59 -5.85
N LEU A 41 -2.13 -11.14 -4.88
CA LEU A 41 -1.97 -10.87 -3.44
C LEU A 41 -1.37 -12.10 -2.76
N ASN A 42 -0.53 -11.89 -1.75
CA ASN A 42 0.03 -12.99 -0.96
C ASN A 42 -0.96 -13.47 0.11
N ILE A 43 -1.88 -12.62 0.54
CA ILE A 43 -3.00 -12.95 1.42
C ILE A 43 -4.31 -12.39 0.85
N PRO A 44 -5.47 -13.02 1.10
CA PRO A 44 -6.75 -12.60 0.52
C PRO A 44 -7.41 -11.48 1.35
N LEU A 45 -6.64 -10.47 1.75
CA LEU A 45 -7.11 -9.36 2.58
C LEU A 45 -6.98 -8.01 1.86
N ILE A 46 -8.07 -7.26 1.88
CA ILE A 46 -8.17 -5.92 1.30
C ILE A 46 -8.82 -5.00 2.32
N SER A 47 -8.25 -3.82 2.54
CA SER A 47 -8.85 -2.83 3.46
C SER A 47 -9.98 -2.05 2.79
N ALA A 48 -10.96 -1.65 3.60
CA ALA A 48 -12.09 -0.84 3.13
C ALA A 48 -11.64 0.58 2.76
N ALA A 49 -12.22 1.14 1.70
CA ALA A 49 -11.98 2.50 1.22
C ALA A 49 -12.70 3.56 2.08
N MET A 50 -12.39 3.59 3.38
CA MET A 50 -13.02 4.47 4.38
C MET A 50 -11.97 5.38 5.02
N ASP A 51 -12.35 6.63 5.30
CA ASP A 51 -11.48 7.65 5.93
C ASP A 51 -10.93 7.24 7.29
N THR A 52 -11.73 6.52 8.05
CA THR A 52 -11.36 5.97 9.36
C THR A 52 -10.56 4.67 9.28
N VAL A 53 -10.34 4.12 8.09
CA VAL A 53 -9.74 2.79 7.91
C VAL A 53 -8.45 2.85 7.09
N THR A 54 -8.40 3.58 5.98
CA THR A 54 -7.28 3.44 5.03
C THR A 54 -6.79 4.75 4.42
N GLU A 55 -5.72 5.26 5.01
CA GLU A 55 -4.77 6.22 4.44
C GLU A 55 -3.42 5.52 4.13
N ALA A 56 -2.40 6.26 3.70
CA ALA A 56 -1.12 5.73 3.24
C ALA A 56 -0.46 4.79 4.27
N LYS A 57 -0.48 5.14 5.55
CA LYS A 57 0.11 4.30 6.61
C LYS A 57 -0.51 2.90 6.68
N ALA A 58 -1.84 2.83 6.63
CA ALA A 58 -2.56 1.55 6.66
C ALA A 58 -2.33 0.76 5.37
N ALA A 59 -2.31 1.45 4.22
CA ALA A 59 -2.07 0.82 2.93
C ALA A 59 -0.63 0.25 2.81
N VAL A 60 0.39 0.97 3.30
CA VAL A 60 1.77 0.48 3.36
C VAL A 60 1.87 -0.75 4.24
N CYS A 61 1.33 -0.69 5.46
CA CYS A 61 1.37 -1.81 6.41
C CYS A 61 0.71 -3.06 5.82
N LEU A 62 -0.51 -2.93 5.28
CA LEU A 62 -1.21 -4.07 4.69
C LEU A 62 -0.48 -4.64 3.47
N ALA A 63 0.14 -3.79 2.65
CA ALA A 63 0.93 -4.23 1.51
C ALA A 63 2.20 -5.00 1.95
N GLN A 64 2.86 -4.58 3.03
CA GLN A 64 4.01 -5.28 3.62
C GLN A 64 3.63 -6.67 4.16
N GLU A 65 2.43 -6.80 4.73
CA GLU A 65 1.86 -8.09 5.14
C GLU A 65 1.35 -8.94 3.95
N GLY A 66 1.38 -8.38 2.73
CA GLY A 66 1.05 -9.07 1.49
C GLY A 66 -0.39 -8.91 0.98
N GLY A 67 -1.16 -8.02 1.60
CA GLY A 67 -2.52 -7.63 1.20
C GLY A 67 -2.57 -6.38 0.32
N LEU A 68 -3.74 -5.75 0.25
CA LEU A 68 -3.93 -4.51 -0.54
C LEU A 68 -4.74 -3.46 0.22
N GLY A 69 -4.22 -2.24 0.30
CA GLY A 69 -4.94 -1.10 0.85
C GLY A 69 -5.67 -0.27 -0.21
N VAL A 70 -6.93 0.10 0.03
CA VAL A 70 -7.68 1.02 -0.84
C VAL A 70 -7.81 2.39 -0.18
N ILE A 71 -7.12 3.40 -0.71
CA ILE A 71 -7.20 4.78 -0.19
C ILE A 71 -8.62 5.33 -0.41
N HIS A 72 -9.23 5.86 0.64
CA HIS A 72 -10.56 6.45 0.56
C HIS A 72 -10.59 7.73 -0.30
N ARG A 73 -11.80 8.19 -0.63
CA ARG A 73 -12.03 9.38 -1.49
C ARG A 73 -12.57 10.61 -0.74
N ASN A 74 -12.57 10.57 0.59
CA ASN A 74 -13.08 11.66 1.43
C ASN A 74 -12.00 12.73 1.66
N MET A 75 -11.40 13.21 0.56
CA MET A 75 -10.35 14.23 0.53
C MET A 75 -10.26 14.83 -0.88
N GLU A 76 -9.58 15.95 -1.02
CA GLU A 76 -9.27 16.54 -2.33
C GLU A 76 -8.42 15.59 -3.19
N VAL A 77 -8.55 15.69 -4.52
CA VAL A 77 -7.83 14.81 -5.47
C VAL A 77 -6.32 14.90 -5.25
N ASP A 78 -5.80 16.12 -5.06
CA ASP A 78 -4.36 16.35 -4.82
C ASP A 78 -3.88 15.68 -3.53
N ALA A 79 -4.71 15.62 -2.49
CA ALA A 79 -4.38 14.92 -1.25
C ALA A 79 -4.36 13.41 -1.47
N GLN A 80 -5.34 12.86 -2.19
CA GLN A 80 -5.38 11.43 -2.51
C GLN A 80 -4.17 10.99 -3.34
N VAL A 81 -3.76 11.82 -4.30
CA VAL A 81 -2.54 11.57 -5.09
C VAL A 81 -1.31 11.50 -4.18
N GLN A 82 -1.20 12.40 -3.19
CA GLN A 82 -0.09 12.38 -2.23
C GLN A 82 -0.09 11.12 -1.35
N GLU A 83 -1.25 10.62 -0.93
CA GLU A 83 -1.37 9.36 -0.20
C GLU A 83 -0.88 8.18 -1.05
N VAL A 84 -1.30 8.12 -2.32
CA VAL A 84 -0.84 7.08 -3.25
C VAL A 84 0.66 7.18 -3.49
N GLU A 85 1.21 8.37 -3.70
CA GLU A 85 2.66 8.57 -3.88
C GLU A 85 3.46 8.08 -2.68
N GLN A 86 3.01 8.36 -1.46
CA GLN A 86 3.66 7.89 -0.24
C GLN A 86 3.73 6.35 -0.20
N VAL A 87 2.63 5.67 -0.54
CA VAL A 87 2.60 4.19 -0.61
C VAL A 87 3.56 3.67 -1.67
N LYS A 88 3.60 4.27 -2.86
CA LYS A 88 4.48 3.80 -3.94
C LYS A 88 5.97 4.01 -3.64
N LYS A 89 6.31 5.00 -2.81
CA LYS A 89 7.68 5.34 -2.43
C LYS A 89 8.19 4.61 -1.19
N SER A 90 7.33 3.92 -0.42
CA SER A 90 7.70 3.33 0.87
C SER A 90 8.72 2.20 0.76
N GLU A 91 8.64 1.36 -0.26
CA GLU A 91 9.61 0.29 -0.53
C GLU A 91 9.85 0.15 -2.04
N SER A 92 10.91 0.77 -2.54
CA SER A 92 11.42 0.51 -3.89
C SER A 92 12.89 0.08 -3.80
N GLY A 93 13.16 -1.20 -4.06
CA GLY A 93 14.54 -1.73 -4.15
C GLY A 93 15.37 -1.09 -5.27
N MET A 94 14.70 -0.50 -6.28
CA MET A 94 15.27 0.45 -7.23
C MET A 94 14.26 1.58 -7.44
N ILE A 95 14.61 2.80 -7.06
CA ILE A 95 13.71 3.96 -7.14
C ILE A 95 13.68 4.48 -8.58
N VAL A 96 12.52 4.36 -9.24
CA VAL A 96 12.26 5.00 -10.54
C VAL A 96 11.78 6.43 -10.25
N ASP A 97 12.51 7.41 -10.79
CA ASP A 97 12.30 8.86 -10.54
C ASP A 97 12.52 9.27 -9.06
N PRO A 98 13.78 9.23 -8.57
CA PRO A 98 14.07 9.62 -7.20
C PRO A 98 13.79 11.11 -6.98
N ILE A 99 13.39 11.45 -5.76
CA ILE A 99 13.36 12.84 -5.32
C ILE A 99 14.80 13.33 -5.28
N VAL A 100 15.10 14.38 -6.04
CA VAL A 100 16.43 14.98 -6.12
C VAL A 100 16.39 16.45 -5.74
N ILE A 101 17.52 16.98 -5.26
CA ILE A 101 17.68 18.41 -4.95
C ILE A 101 18.83 19.02 -5.75
N SER A 102 18.71 20.31 -6.10
CA SER A 102 19.83 21.13 -6.60
C SER A 102 20.80 21.49 -5.46
N PRO A 103 22.12 21.64 -5.73
CA PRO A 103 23.10 22.17 -4.78
C PRO A 103 22.72 23.52 -4.14
N ASP A 104 21.88 24.31 -4.82
CA ASP A 104 21.46 25.64 -4.36
C ASP A 104 20.24 25.61 -3.42
N HIS A 105 19.66 24.44 -3.13
CA HIS A 105 18.53 24.33 -2.20
C HIS A 105 18.95 24.64 -0.77
N LYS A 106 18.05 25.27 -0.02
CA LYS A 106 18.25 25.52 1.41
C LYS A 106 18.03 24.23 2.20
N ILE A 107 18.85 24.04 3.23
CA ILE A 107 18.76 22.89 4.14
C ILE A 107 17.36 22.72 4.76
N LYS A 108 16.66 23.83 5.05
CA LYS A 108 15.28 23.80 5.56
C LYS A 108 14.31 23.03 4.64
N ASP A 109 14.47 23.21 3.33
CA ASP A 109 13.59 22.59 2.34
C ASP A 109 13.91 21.09 2.22
N VAL A 110 15.20 20.74 2.32
CA VAL A 110 15.68 19.35 2.39
C VAL A 110 15.08 18.62 3.59
N LEU A 111 15.16 19.20 4.79
CA LEU A 111 14.57 18.61 6.00
C LEU A 111 13.06 18.39 5.88
N SER A 112 12.36 19.33 5.24
CA SER A 112 10.92 19.24 5.01
C SER A 112 10.57 18.11 4.04
N LEU A 113 11.37 17.91 2.98
CA LEU A 113 11.24 16.80 2.04
C LEU A 113 11.51 15.45 2.73
N MET A 114 12.58 15.34 3.51
CA MET A 114 12.92 14.12 4.24
C MET A 114 11.82 13.71 5.22
N ALA A 115 11.26 14.67 5.96
CA ALA A 115 10.14 14.42 6.86
C ALA A 115 8.86 14.02 6.12
N ARG A 116 8.54 14.71 5.01
CA ARG A 116 7.32 14.45 4.23
C ARG A 116 7.29 13.06 3.60
N TYR A 117 8.42 12.62 3.04
CA TYR A 117 8.49 11.34 2.34
C TYR A 117 9.10 10.20 3.20
N SER A 118 9.45 10.48 4.46
CA SER A 118 10.13 9.54 5.35
C SER A 118 11.41 8.94 4.75
N ILE A 119 12.20 9.76 4.06
CA ILE A 119 13.43 9.34 3.36
C ILE A 119 14.67 9.82 4.15
N SER A 120 15.66 8.93 4.33
CA SER A 120 16.87 9.20 5.11
C SER A 120 18.07 9.71 4.29
N GLY A 121 17.98 9.70 2.96
CA GLY A 121 19.01 10.24 2.07
C GLY A 121 18.44 10.69 0.72
N ILE A 122 18.91 11.84 0.24
CA ILE A 122 18.43 12.49 -0.99
C ILE A 122 19.62 12.71 -1.94
N PRO A 123 19.56 12.23 -3.19
CA PRO A 123 20.56 12.55 -4.21
C PRO A 123 20.56 14.04 -4.56
N VAL A 124 21.76 14.62 -4.70
CA VAL A 124 21.96 15.99 -5.15
C VAL A 124 22.35 15.97 -6.63
N THR A 125 21.58 16.65 -7.46
CA THR A 125 21.76 16.67 -8.92
C THR A 125 21.83 18.09 -9.47
N GLN A 126 22.71 18.33 -10.45
CA GLN A 126 22.70 19.53 -11.27
C GLN A 126 22.21 19.15 -12.68
N GLY A 127 20.94 19.43 -12.96
CA GLY A 127 20.27 18.86 -14.13
C GLY A 127 20.17 17.33 -14.03
N LYS A 128 20.65 16.61 -15.05
CA LYS A 128 20.68 15.13 -15.05
C LYS A 128 21.94 14.54 -14.41
N LYS A 129 22.88 15.37 -13.96
CA LYS A 129 24.16 14.92 -13.41
C LYS A 129 24.07 14.79 -11.89
N LEU A 130 24.34 13.58 -11.37
CA LEU A 130 24.53 13.36 -9.95
C LEU A 130 25.83 14.06 -9.50
N VAL A 131 25.73 14.91 -8.49
CA VAL A 131 26.87 15.65 -7.92
C VAL A 131 27.11 15.32 -6.45
N GLY A 132 26.18 14.64 -5.78
CA GLY A 132 26.37 14.18 -4.40
C GLY A 132 25.15 13.50 -3.81
N ILE A 133 25.19 13.29 -2.49
CA ILE A 133 24.08 12.79 -1.67
C ILE A 133 24.11 13.54 -0.34
N ILE A 134 22.93 13.83 0.21
CA ILE A 134 22.78 14.32 1.58
C ILE A 134 21.99 13.30 2.38
N THR A 135 22.42 13.03 3.61
CA THR A 135 21.82 12.02 4.48
C THR A 135 21.44 12.63 5.84
N ASN A 136 20.64 11.90 6.62
CA ASN A 136 20.30 12.27 8.00
C ASN A 136 21.53 12.48 8.91
N ARG A 137 22.72 12.02 8.53
CA ARG A 137 23.96 12.24 9.30
C ARG A 137 24.64 13.56 8.98
N ASP A 138 24.32 14.15 7.84
CA ASP A 138 24.90 15.40 7.35
C ASP A 138 24.11 16.63 7.84
N LEU A 139 22.95 16.41 8.48
CA LEU A 139 21.93 17.41 8.84
C LEU A 139 21.68 17.49 10.36
#